data_AF-A0A3B9VXJ5-F1
#
_entry.id   AF-A0A3B9VXJ5-F1
#
_cell.length_a   1.000
_cell.length_b   1.000
_cell.length_c   1.000
_cell.angle_alpha   90.00
_cell.angle_beta   90.00
_cell.angle_gamma   90.00
#
_symmetry.space_group_name_H-M   'P 1'
#
loop_
_entity.id
_entity.type
_entity.pdbx_description
1 polymer ?
#
loop_
_entity_poly.entity_id
_entity_poly.type
_entity_poly.pdbx_seq_one_letter_code
_entity_poly.pdbx_strand_id
1 'polypeptide(L)'
;FVDFNQNAKDRTVASAYSIRPLSDARVSTPLTWDEIRSTRPEQFTVPTVLERFADVGDSHAGIDDAVGTLVGLLALAAELGPAEKPPRGGDGSGRRKSMMPLIEVARTKTKPEALAALDDWKTRHADLVPALHPADVLIDGMRGSSSLWYRVRVNLQHVPEAERPPQEELIADYDPWVGREWPGRPSLNR
;
A
#
# COMPACT_ATOMS: atom_id res chain seq x y z
N PHE A 1 -15.87 7.86 -5.05
CA PHE A 1 -15.43 6.46 -4.91
C PHE A 1 -15.91 5.96 -3.56
N VAL A 2 -16.57 4.80 -3.50
CA VAL A 2 -16.91 4.14 -2.24
C VAL A 2 -15.84 3.09 -1.98
N ASP A 3 -14.97 3.33 -0.99
CA ASP A 3 -13.82 2.47 -0.72
C ASP A 3 -14.20 1.30 0.20
N PHE A 4 -14.84 0.27 -0.37
CA PHE A 4 -15.20 -0.94 0.38
C PHE A 4 -13.96 -1.69 0.92
N ASN A 5 -12.77 -1.47 0.35
CA ASN A 5 -11.54 -2.12 0.82
C ASN A 5 -11.10 -1.62 2.19
N GLN A 6 -11.67 -0.54 2.74
CA GLN A 6 -11.39 -0.10 4.10
C GLN A 6 -11.87 -1.10 5.17
N ASN A 7 -12.81 -1.99 4.83
CA ASN A 7 -13.24 -3.07 5.72
C ASN A 7 -12.26 -4.26 5.75
N ALA A 8 -11.21 -4.25 4.93
CA ALA A 8 -10.19 -5.28 4.94
C ALA A 8 -9.26 -5.13 6.16
N LYS A 9 -8.57 -6.23 6.52
CA LYS A 9 -7.57 -6.23 7.58
C LYS A 9 -6.41 -5.28 7.25
N ASP A 10 -5.82 -4.68 8.30
CA ASP A 10 -4.64 -3.80 8.23
C ASP A 10 -4.85 -2.50 7.42
N ARG A 11 -6.09 -2.00 7.37
CA ARG A 11 -6.44 -0.71 6.79
C ARG A 11 -6.50 0.38 7.86
N THR A 12 -5.98 1.56 7.53
CA THR A 12 -5.97 2.71 8.44
C THR A 12 -7.25 3.54 8.30
N VAL A 13 -8.01 3.65 9.37
CA VAL A 13 -9.16 4.55 9.49
C VAL A 13 -8.90 5.51 10.64
N ALA A 14 -9.13 6.81 10.41
CA ALA A 14 -9.03 7.81 11.47
C ALA A 14 -10.15 7.58 12.49
N SER A 15 -9.81 7.54 13.78
CA SER A 15 -10.83 7.40 14.83
C SER A 15 -11.68 8.67 14.94
N ALA A 16 -12.88 8.54 15.48
CA ALA A 16 -13.67 9.69 15.91
C ALA A 16 -12.81 10.58 16.83
N TYR A 17 -12.94 11.90 16.66
CA TYR A 17 -12.21 12.94 17.39
C TYR A 17 -10.68 12.93 17.23
N SER A 18 -10.11 12.10 16.33
CA SER A 18 -8.67 12.18 16.03
C SER A 18 -8.31 13.45 15.26
N ILE A 19 -7.18 14.04 15.63
CA ILE A 19 -6.57 15.16 14.91
C ILE A 19 -5.94 14.65 13.62
N ARG A 20 -6.12 15.40 12.53
CA ARG A 20 -5.53 15.13 11.22
C ARG A 20 -4.22 15.91 11.08
N PRO A 21 -3.20 15.33 10.42
CA PRO A 21 -1.90 16.00 10.20
C PRO A 21 -2.01 17.04 9.08
N LEU A 22 -2.87 18.05 9.28
CA LEU A 22 -3.10 19.19 8.41
C LEU A 22 -2.71 20.47 9.16
N SER A 23 -2.39 21.53 8.41
CA SER A 23 -1.95 22.81 8.99
C SER A 23 -2.98 23.48 9.90
N ASP A 24 -4.26 23.15 9.70
CA ASP A 24 -5.38 23.66 10.50
C ASP A 24 -5.72 22.76 11.70
N ALA A 25 -4.96 21.68 11.94
CA ALA A 25 -5.22 20.70 12.99
C ALA A 25 -6.69 20.22 13.01
N ARG A 26 -7.26 19.98 11.82
CA ARG A 26 -8.63 19.50 11.66
C ARG A 26 -8.89 18.20 12.42
N VAL A 27 -10.11 18.01 12.89
CA VAL A 27 -10.55 16.85 13.68
C VAL A 27 -11.55 16.01 12.89
N SER A 28 -11.48 14.69 13.02
CA SER A 28 -12.47 13.75 12.49
C SER A 28 -13.74 13.76 13.36
N THR A 29 -14.57 14.77 13.19
CA THR A 29 -15.69 15.07 14.11
C THR A 29 -16.98 14.34 13.72
N PRO A 30 -17.58 13.54 14.63
CA PRO A 30 -18.93 13.02 14.47
C PRO A 30 -19.97 14.14 14.33
N LEU A 31 -20.96 13.96 13.46
CA LEU A 31 -22.01 14.92 13.15
C LEU A 31 -23.37 14.22 13.09
N THR A 32 -24.43 15.00 13.27
CA THR A 32 -25.79 14.55 13.01
C THR A 32 -26.09 14.53 11.51
N TRP A 33 -27.11 13.77 11.09
CA TRP A 33 -27.50 13.69 9.67
C TRP A 33 -27.92 15.03 9.06
N ASP A 34 -28.53 15.91 9.87
CA ASP A 34 -28.97 17.23 9.42
C ASP A 34 -27.79 18.17 9.11
N GLU A 35 -26.65 17.99 9.79
CA GLU A 35 -25.45 18.83 9.64
C GLU A 35 -24.58 18.43 8.44
N ILE A 36 -24.61 17.16 8.03
CA ILE A 36 -23.71 16.62 6.99
C ILE A 36 -23.83 17.39 5.67
N ARG A 37 -25.02 17.90 5.33
CA ARG A 37 -25.27 18.58 4.04
C ARG A 37 -24.82 20.04 4.01
N SER A 38 -24.65 20.67 5.16
CA SER A 38 -24.46 22.12 5.28
C SER A 38 -23.10 22.51 5.87
N THR A 39 -22.39 21.56 6.47
CA THR A 39 -21.11 21.80 7.13
C THR A 39 -19.93 21.53 6.22
N ARG A 40 -18.81 22.21 6.50
CA ARG A 40 -17.55 22.00 5.80
C ARG A 40 -16.51 21.45 6.78
N PRO A 41 -15.69 20.46 6.39
CA PRO A 41 -14.72 19.86 7.31
C PRO A 41 -13.73 20.87 7.92
N GLU A 42 -13.40 21.94 7.20
CA GLU A 42 -12.53 23.04 7.66
C GLU A 42 -13.02 23.71 8.95
N GLN A 43 -14.33 23.63 9.24
CA GLN A 43 -14.94 24.23 10.42
C GLN A 43 -14.63 23.47 11.71
N PHE A 44 -14.11 22.24 11.61
CA PHE A 44 -13.88 21.35 12.74
C PHE A 44 -12.38 21.22 13.02
N THR A 45 -11.83 22.22 13.71
CA THR A 45 -10.47 22.25 14.24
C THR A 45 -10.46 21.93 15.73
N VAL A 46 -9.29 21.64 16.32
CA VAL A 46 -9.15 21.37 17.76
C VAL A 46 -9.93 22.37 18.64
N PRO A 47 -9.72 23.70 18.57
CA PRO A 47 -10.44 24.64 19.43
C PRO A 47 -11.95 24.63 19.20
N THR A 48 -12.40 24.67 17.94
CA THR A 48 -13.83 24.70 17.60
C THR A 48 -14.59 23.43 18.01
N VAL A 49 -13.91 22.27 17.98
CA VAL A 49 -14.54 20.99 18.36
C VAL A 49 -14.65 20.88 19.88
N LEU A 50 -13.70 21.43 20.64
CA LEU A 50 -13.81 21.49 22.09
C LEU A 50 -14.98 22.36 22.54
N GLU A 51 -15.14 23.55 21.96
CA GLU A 51 -16.30 24.44 22.20
C GLU A 51 -17.61 23.73 21.87
N ARG A 52 -17.71 23.17 20.66
CA ARG A 52 -18.88 22.42 20.22
C ARG A 52 -19.21 21.27 21.16
N PHE A 53 -18.23 20.49 21.58
CA PHE A 53 -18.47 19.34 22.47
C PHE A 53 -19.02 19.81 23.83
N ALA A 54 -18.58 20.97 24.33
CA ALA A 54 -19.15 21.55 25.55
C ALA A 54 -20.61 22.00 25.36
N ASP A 55 -20.96 22.51 24.18
CA ASP A 55 -22.29 23.03 23.88
C ASP A 55 -23.33 21.94 23.57
N VAL A 56 -22.96 20.95 22.75
CA VAL A 56 -23.92 19.95 22.21
C VAL A 56 -23.58 18.50 22.58
N GLY A 57 -22.44 18.24 23.22
CA GLY A 57 -22.01 16.90 23.60
C GLY A 57 -21.56 16.00 22.45
N ASP A 58 -21.55 14.69 22.71
CA ASP A 58 -21.17 13.67 21.73
C ASP A 58 -22.36 13.29 20.82
N SER A 59 -22.31 13.69 19.56
CA SER A 59 -23.30 13.30 18.54
C SER A 59 -23.32 11.79 18.26
N HIS A 60 -22.33 11.04 18.73
CA HIS A 60 -22.17 9.62 18.53
C HIS A 60 -22.48 8.78 19.78
N ALA A 61 -22.95 9.40 20.87
CA ALA A 61 -23.13 8.72 22.17
C ALA A 61 -23.98 7.44 22.10
N GLY A 62 -24.97 7.39 21.21
CA GLY A 62 -25.88 6.25 21.06
C GLY A 62 -25.46 5.19 20.02
N ILE A 63 -24.23 5.23 19.48
CA ILE A 63 -23.80 4.27 18.44
C ILE A 63 -23.94 2.82 18.93
N ASP A 64 -23.55 2.55 20.17
CA ASP A 64 -23.53 1.19 20.71
C ASP A 64 -24.92 0.70 21.15
N ASP A 65 -25.90 1.61 21.29
CA ASP A 65 -27.28 1.28 21.67
C ASP A 65 -28.08 0.66 20.51
N ALA A 66 -27.63 0.87 19.26
CA ALA A 66 -28.32 0.47 18.05
C ALA A 66 -27.52 -0.54 17.23
N VAL A 67 -27.26 -1.71 17.80
CA VAL A 67 -26.51 -2.78 17.13
C VAL A 67 -27.22 -3.24 15.86
N GLY A 68 -26.59 -3.01 14.70
CA GLY A 68 -27.11 -3.39 13.39
C GLY A 68 -26.95 -4.88 13.07
N THR A 69 -27.72 -5.35 12.09
CA THR A 69 -27.65 -6.72 11.54
C THR A 69 -27.16 -6.70 10.10
N LEU A 70 -26.34 -7.70 9.72
CA LEU A 70 -25.83 -7.86 8.36
C LEU A 70 -26.80 -8.59 7.41
N VAL A 71 -27.95 -9.09 7.90
CA VAL A 71 -28.86 -9.95 7.13
C VAL A 71 -29.29 -9.30 5.80
N GLY A 72 -29.73 -8.05 5.82
CA GLY A 72 -30.14 -7.33 4.61
C GLY A 72 -28.99 -7.11 3.62
N LEU A 73 -27.79 -6.80 4.13
CA LEU A 73 -26.60 -6.60 3.30
C LEU A 73 -26.14 -7.91 2.65
N LEU A 74 -26.23 -9.04 3.36
CA LEU A 74 -25.90 -10.36 2.83
C LEU A 74 -26.90 -10.83 1.76
N ALA A 75 -28.19 -10.57 1.96
CA ALA A 75 -29.22 -10.85 0.96
C ALA A 75 -28.96 -10.06 -0.34
N LEU A 76 -28.66 -8.77 -0.21
CA LEU A 76 -28.30 -7.92 -1.34
C LEU A 76 -27.02 -8.41 -2.05
N ALA A 77 -25.99 -8.82 -1.30
CA ALA A 77 -24.77 -9.38 -1.88
C ALA A 77 -25.02 -10.68 -2.67
N ALA A 78 -25.96 -11.52 -2.21
CA ALA A 78 -26.35 -12.73 -2.93
C ALA A 78 -27.06 -12.41 -4.26
N GLU A 79 -27.91 -11.37 -4.27
CA GLU A 79 -28.60 -10.89 -5.48
C GLU A 79 -27.63 -10.28 -6.50
N LEU A 80 -26.71 -9.44 -6.03
CA LEU A 80 -25.75 -8.73 -6.88
C LEU A 80 -24.61 -9.64 -7.40
N GLY A 81 -24.41 -10.80 -6.78
CA GLY A 81 -23.31 -11.70 -7.10
C GLY A 81 -21.95 -11.21 -6.59
N PRO A 82 -20.86 -11.90 -6.93
CA PRO A 82 -19.54 -11.56 -6.42
C PRO A 82 -19.12 -10.16 -6.88
N ALA A 83 -18.74 -9.30 -5.93
CA ALA A 83 -18.04 -8.06 -6.24
C ALA A 83 -16.85 -8.37 -7.15
N GLU A 84 -16.62 -7.51 -8.14
CA GLU A 84 -15.48 -7.62 -9.04
C GLU A 84 -14.21 -7.76 -8.19
N LYS A 85 -13.58 -8.94 -8.27
CA LYS A 85 -12.52 -9.30 -7.34
C LYS A 85 -11.43 -8.21 -7.40
N PRO A 86 -10.97 -7.65 -6.26
CA PRO A 86 -9.68 -6.99 -6.27
C PRO A 86 -8.68 -7.99 -6.88
N PRO A 87 -7.76 -7.53 -7.76
CA PRO A 87 -6.90 -8.43 -8.52
C PRO A 87 -6.28 -9.46 -7.58
N ARG A 88 -6.43 -10.75 -7.92
CA ARG A 88 -6.07 -11.90 -7.07
C ARG A 88 -4.76 -11.62 -6.32
N GLY A 89 -4.82 -11.66 -4.99
CA GLY A 89 -3.64 -11.72 -4.15
C GLY A 89 -2.78 -12.91 -4.58
N GLY A 90 -1.46 -12.70 -4.65
CA GLY A 90 -0.51 -13.74 -5.02
C GLY A 90 -0.46 -14.91 -4.04
N ASP A 91 0.43 -15.85 -4.35
CA ASP A 91 0.83 -17.13 -3.74
C ASP A 91 0.99 -17.24 -2.20
N GLY A 92 0.28 -16.46 -1.39
CA GLY A 92 0.41 -16.45 0.07
C GLY A 92 1.60 -15.63 0.58
N SER A 93 2.43 -15.06 -0.30
CA SER A 93 3.50 -14.12 0.09
C SER A 93 3.01 -12.72 0.45
N GLY A 94 1.72 -12.41 0.25
CA GLY A 94 1.17 -11.06 0.38
C GLY A 94 1.59 -10.09 -0.74
N ARG A 95 2.39 -10.53 -1.73
CA ARG A 95 2.73 -9.72 -2.91
C ARG A 95 1.70 -9.89 -4.01
N ARG A 96 1.26 -8.76 -4.59
CA ARG A 96 0.50 -8.76 -5.85
C ARG A 96 1.39 -9.34 -6.95
N LYS A 97 0.92 -10.36 -7.67
CA LYS A 97 1.59 -10.84 -8.87
C LYS A 97 1.48 -9.72 -9.93
N SER A 98 2.60 -9.11 -10.30
CA SER A 98 2.62 -8.10 -11.36
C SER A 98 2.16 -8.74 -12.66
N MET A 99 1.24 -8.08 -13.39
CA MET A 99 0.90 -8.49 -14.76
C MET A 99 1.94 -8.02 -15.79
N MET A 100 2.90 -7.21 -15.37
CA MET A 100 3.98 -6.69 -16.22
C MET A 100 5.19 -7.64 -16.21
N PRO A 101 5.93 -7.76 -17.33
CA PRO A 101 7.12 -8.60 -17.44
C PRO A 101 8.29 -7.97 -16.68
N LEU A 102 8.25 -8.08 -15.35
CA LEU A 102 9.19 -7.43 -14.45
C LEU A 102 10.24 -8.42 -13.95
N ILE A 103 11.51 -8.07 -14.08
CA ILE A 103 12.63 -8.80 -13.50
C ILE A 103 13.26 -8.00 -12.35
N GLU A 104 13.77 -8.70 -11.34
CA GLU A 104 14.56 -8.12 -10.26
C GLU A 104 16.05 -8.25 -10.62
N VAL A 105 16.78 -7.14 -10.59
CA VAL A 105 18.19 -7.09 -10.98
C VAL A 105 19.10 -7.16 -9.77
N ALA A 106 18.76 -6.42 -8.70
CA ALA A 106 19.59 -6.34 -7.51
C ALA A 106 18.82 -5.89 -6.27
N ARG A 107 19.35 -6.27 -5.12
CA ARG A 107 19.04 -5.75 -3.79
C ARG A 107 20.34 -5.25 -3.18
N THR A 108 20.42 -3.97 -2.81
CA THR A 108 21.65 -3.34 -2.32
C THR A 108 21.41 -2.54 -1.05
N LYS A 109 22.49 -2.26 -0.29
CA LYS A 109 22.38 -1.46 0.91
C LYS A 109 22.31 0.03 0.58
N THR A 110 22.99 0.45 -0.48
CA THR A 110 23.10 1.87 -0.86
C THR A 110 22.58 2.14 -2.28
N LYS A 111 22.15 3.39 -2.52
CA LYS A 111 21.69 3.84 -3.84
C LYS A 111 22.81 3.81 -4.90
N PRO A 112 24.07 4.20 -4.59
CA PRO A 112 25.16 4.07 -5.55
C PRO A 112 25.41 2.63 -5.99
N GLU A 113 25.36 1.65 -5.07
CA GLU A 113 25.44 0.22 -5.42
C GLU A 113 24.29 -0.21 -6.34
N ALA A 114 23.07 0.28 -6.09
CA ALA A 114 21.92 -0.02 -6.94
C ALA A 114 22.11 0.53 -8.37
N LEU A 115 22.65 1.74 -8.50
CA LEU A 115 22.94 2.34 -9.80
C LEU A 115 24.05 1.59 -10.54
N ALA A 116 25.10 1.17 -9.82
CA ALA A 116 26.18 0.37 -10.39
C ALA A 116 25.69 -1.01 -10.87
N ALA A 117 24.83 -1.67 -10.07
CA ALA A 117 24.22 -2.93 -10.47
C ALA A 117 23.33 -2.78 -11.72
N LEU A 118 22.56 -1.69 -11.81
CA LEU A 118 21.77 -1.41 -13.01
C LEU A 118 22.66 -1.22 -14.25
N ASP A 119 23.79 -0.52 -14.11
CA ASP A 119 24.72 -0.28 -15.21
C ASP A 119 25.40 -1.57 -15.70
N ASP A 120 25.79 -2.45 -14.77
CA ASP A 120 26.30 -3.78 -15.10
C ASP A 120 25.26 -4.61 -15.86
N TRP A 121 24.00 -4.59 -15.40
CA TRP A 121 22.90 -5.24 -16.11
C TRP A 121 22.71 -4.67 -17.52
N LYS A 122 22.70 -3.35 -17.67
CA LYS A 122 22.58 -2.69 -18.99
C LYS A 122 23.75 -3.03 -19.92
N THR A 123 24.95 -3.20 -19.37
CA THR A 123 26.13 -3.60 -20.14
C THR A 123 25.99 -5.04 -20.65
N ARG A 124 25.47 -5.95 -19.83
CA ARG A 124 25.20 -7.34 -20.22
C ARG A 124 24.04 -7.50 -21.21
N HIS A 125 23.08 -6.59 -21.17
CA HIS A 125 21.91 -6.57 -22.04
C HIS A 125 21.88 -5.33 -22.94
N ALA A 126 23.03 -4.99 -23.53
CA ALA A 126 23.20 -3.79 -24.34
C ALA A 126 22.26 -3.75 -25.56
N ASP A 127 21.86 -4.93 -26.06
CA ASP A 127 20.87 -5.14 -27.11
C ASP A 127 19.45 -4.72 -26.70
N LEU A 128 19.10 -4.82 -25.42
CA LEU A 128 17.78 -4.48 -24.89
C LEU A 128 17.65 -3.01 -24.51
N VAL A 129 18.77 -2.35 -24.17
CA VAL A 129 18.80 -0.95 -23.69
C VAL A 129 18.05 0.03 -24.63
N PRO A 130 18.16 -0.05 -25.97
CA PRO A 130 17.43 0.84 -26.87
C PRO A 130 15.90 0.75 -26.77
N ALA A 131 15.36 -0.40 -26.35
CA ALA A 131 13.94 -0.62 -26.19
C ALA A 131 13.40 -0.13 -24.83
N LEU A 132 14.28 0.16 -23.86
CA LEU A 132 13.88 0.58 -22.53
C LEU A 132 13.58 2.07 -22.47
N HIS A 133 12.46 2.41 -21.84
CA HIS A 133 12.12 3.78 -21.48
C HIS A 133 12.61 4.11 -20.06
N PRO A 134 12.87 5.38 -19.70
CA PRO A 134 13.22 5.75 -18.33
C PRO A 134 12.22 5.25 -17.27
N ALA A 135 10.94 5.11 -17.62
CA ALA A 135 9.89 4.59 -16.74
C ALA A 135 9.96 3.07 -16.50
N ASP A 136 10.71 2.33 -17.32
CA ASP A 136 10.87 0.88 -17.16
C ASP A 136 11.94 0.52 -16.13
N VAL A 137 12.77 1.49 -15.75
CA VAL A 137 13.83 1.33 -14.76
C VAL A 137 13.30 1.75 -13.40
N LEU A 138 13.22 0.79 -12.48
CA LEU A 138 12.69 1.00 -11.14
C LEU A 138 13.81 0.83 -10.11
N ILE A 139 14.14 1.91 -9.40
CA ILE A 139 15.06 1.89 -8.25
C ILE A 139 14.27 2.32 -7.02
N ASP A 140 13.81 1.34 -6.24
CA ASP A 140 12.95 1.57 -5.09
C ASP A 140 13.79 1.69 -3.81
N GLY A 141 13.56 2.74 -3.03
CA GLY A 141 14.01 2.81 -1.64
C GLY A 141 13.05 2.08 -0.72
N MET A 142 13.52 1.00 -0.08
CA MET A 142 12.74 0.12 0.77
C MET A 142 13.17 0.26 2.24
N ARG A 143 12.24 0.04 3.17
CA ARG A 143 12.53 0.04 4.61
C ARG A 143 13.00 -1.34 5.06
N GLY A 144 14.20 -1.41 5.62
CA GLY A 144 14.75 -2.60 6.27
C GLY A 144 14.47 -2.61 7.78
N SER A 145 15.19 -3.47 8.50
CA SER A 145 15.07 -3.62 9.96
C SER A 145 15.47 -2.37 10.74
N SER A 146 16.51 -1.66 10.29
CA SER A 146 17.03 -0.43 10.91
C SER A 146 17.63 0.57 9.90
N SER A 147 17.58 0.27 8.60
CA SER A 147 18.16 1.11 7.54
C SER A 147 17.36 1.01 6.25
N LEU A 148 17.51 1.99 5.37
CA LEU A 148 17.04 1.88 4.00
C LEU A 148 17.88 0.85 3.24
N TRP A 149 17.25 0.16 2.30
CA TRP A 149 17.91 -0.66 1.30
C TRP A 149 17.24 -0.40 -0.05
N TYR A 150 17.89 -0.76 -1.14
CA TYR A 150 17.43 -0.43 -2.48
C TYR A 150 17.18 -1.70 -3.27
N ARG A 151 16.12 -1.68 -4.09
CA ARG A 151 15.81 -2.76 -5.02
C ARG A 151 15.75 -2.22 -6.43
N VAL A 152 16.47 -2.87 -7.33
CA VAL A 152 16.51 -2.56 -8.75
C VAL A 152 15.63 -3.56 -9.50
N ARG A 153 14.70 -3.07 -10.29
CA ARG A 153 13.85 -3.87 -11.17
C ARG A 153 13.79 -3.25 -12.55
N VAL A 154 13.64 -4.07 -13.57
CA VAL A 154 13.48 -3.63 -14.96
C VAL A 154 12.19 -4.22 -15.51
N ASN A 155 11.35 -3.36 -16.07
CA ASN A 155 10.11 -3.72 -16.71
C ASN A 155 10.30 -3.88 -18.22
N LEU A 156 10.15 -5.09 -18.72
CA LEU A 156 10.43 -5.44 -20.10
C LEU A 156 9.21 -5.22 -21.03
N GLN A 157 8.26 -4.37 -20.63
CA GLN A 157 7.01 -4.17 -21.38
C GLN A 157 7.23 -3.67 -22.81
N HIS A 158 8.29 -2.87 -23.02
CA HIS A 158 8.66 -2.32 -24.33
C HIS A 158 9.68 -3.19 -25.08
N VAL A 159 10.19 -4.26 -24.45
CA VAL A 159 11.04 -5.26 -25.12
C VAL A 159 10.14 -6.27 -25.82
N PRO A 160 10.39 -6.62 -27.10
CA PRO A 160 9.66 -7.68 -27.80
C PRO A 160 9.66 -8.99 -27.01
N GLU A 161 8.52 -9.68 -26.94
CA GLU A 161 8.35 -10.84 -26.06
C GLU A 161 9.38 -11.95 -26.28
N ALA A 162 9.78 -12.18 -27.54
CA ALA A 162 10.79 -13.18 -27.91
C ALA A 162 12.22 -12.84 -27.45
N GLU A 163 12.48 -11.57 -27.12
CA GLU A 163 13.80 -11.05 -26.72
C GLU A 163 13.89 -10.78 -25.22
N ARG A 164 12.80 -11.00 -24.46
CA ARG A 164 12.78 -10.74 -23.02
C ARG A 164 13.66 -11.76 -22.28
N PRO A 165 14.69 -11.32 -21.53
CA PRO A 165 15.46 -12.23 -20.71
C PRO A 165 14.60 -12.79 -19.58
N PRO A 166 14.84 -14.04 -19.15
CA PRO A 166 14.22 -14.57 -17.96
C PRO A 166 14.76 -13.87 -16.70
N GLN A 167 14.18 -14.19 -15.54
CA GLN A 167 14.77 -13.78 -14.26
C GLN A 167 16.14 -14.45 -14.09
N GLU A 168 17.19 -13.63 -13.97
CA GLU A 168 18.57 -14.07 -13.71
C GLU A 168 18.90 -14.05 -12.21
N GLU A 169 20.12 -14.49 -11.86
CA GLU A 169 20.67 -14.30 -10.52
C GLU A 169 20.88 -12.80 -10.25
N LEU A 170 20.64 -12.38 -9.00
CA LEU A 170 20.77 -10.98 -8.61
C LEU A 170 22.25 -10.59 -8.58
N ILE A 171 22.55 -9.43 -9.19
CA ILE A 171 23.90 -8.85 -9.22
C ILE A 171 24.43 -8.59 -7.81
N ALA A 172 23.52 -8.20 -6.93
CA ALA A 172 23.74 -8.10 -5.51
C ALA A 172 22.47 -8.59 -4.79
N ASP A 173 22.65 -9.41 -3.76
CA ASP A 173 21.56 -9.97 -2.98
C ASP A 173 21.62 -9.56 -1.50
N TYR A 174 21.53 -8.25 -1.25
CA TYR A 174 21.46 -7.75 0.12
C TYR A 174 20.10 -8.09 0.75
N ASP A 175 20.13 -8.86 1.84
CA ASP A 175 18.97 -9.10 2.69
C ASP A 175 19.07 -8.30 4.02
N PRO A 176 18.19 -7.31 4.24
CA PRO A 176 18.19 -6.49 5.47
C PRO A 176 17.64 -7.24 6.70
N TRP A 177 17.19 -8.49 6.55
CA TRP A 177 16.62 -9.32 7.60
C TRP A 177 17.48 -10.54 7.96
N VAL A 178 18.70 -10.64 7.43
CA VAL A 178 19.65 -11.70 7.79
C VAL A 178 19.77 -11.81 9.32
N GLY A 179 19.56 -13.01 9.85
CA GLY A 179 19.63 -13.30 11.28
C GLY A 179 18.38 -12.98 12.10
N ARG A 180 17.25 -12.61 11.49
CA ARG A 180 15.96 -12.40 12.20
C ARG A 180 15.07 -13.65 12.09
N GLU A 181 14.77 -14.27 13.24
CA GLU A 181 13.83 -15.39 13.33
C GLU A 181 12.39 -14.90 13.53
N TRP A 182 11.53 -15.09 12.54
CA TRP A 182 10.10 -14.77 12.63
C TRP A 182 9.29 -15.97 13.11
N PRO A 183 8.44 -15.83 14.15
CA PRO A 183 7.58 -16.92 14.59
C PRO A 183 6.64 -17.33 13.44
N GLY A 184 6.78 -18.58 12.96
CA GLY A 184 5.91 -19.19 11.96
C GLY A 184 6.47 -19.36 10.54
N ARG A 185 7.74 -19.05 10.25
CA ARG A 185 8.41 -19.51 9.01
C ARG A 185 9.23 -20.78 9.27
N PRO A 186 9.07 -21.88 8.51
CA PRO A 186 10.00 -22.99 8.58
C PRO A 186 11.40 -22.49 8.23
N SER A 187 12.39 -22.82 9.06
CA SER A 187 13.78 -22.57 8.76
C SER A 187 14.17 -23.32 7.47
N LEU A 188 14.57 -22.58 6.44
CA LEU A 188 15.28 -23.17 5.31
C LEU A 188 16.71 -23.47 5.79
N ASN A 189 16.91 -24.68 6.29
CA ASN A 189 18.24 -25.24 6.49
C ASN A 189 18.96 -25.29 5.13
N ARG A 190 20.13 -24.64 5.07
CA ARG A 190 21.34 -25.21 4.48
C ARG A 190 22.57 -24.63 5.16
#